data_AF-A0A5D2AUF7-F1
#
_entry.id   AF-A0A5D2AUF7-F1
#
_cell.length_a   1.000
_cell.length_b   1.000
_cell.length_c   1.000
_cell.angle_alpha   90.00
_cell.angle_beta   90.00
_cell.angle_gamma   90.00
#
_symmetry.space_group_name_H-M   'P 1'
#
loop_
_entity.id
_entity.type
_entity.pdbx_description
1 polymer ?
#
loop_
_entity_poly.entity_id
_entity_poly.type
_entity_poly.pdbx_seq_one_letter_code
_entity_poly.pdbx_strand_id
1 'polypeptide(L)'
;MPSNCTSLVFRAPHVLGQTRITNNTNKLTPTIHVGTCFPWYGKKTHQKKKLFHIVSQLKCRQNYPSSSVMEDERNLVVSSLGPDKYSKELDVAVKAVQMACSLCQKVQGSLISKTNSQIHSKDDNSPVTVAVETVNDCLVQAPHFGLKGPEKLLGSSDVLEAIGRCNSEGGPTGSFWALDPVDGTLGFVRGDQYAVALALIEDGEVVLGVLGCPNYPKKKEWLSYHHRYHRIISKLTPTTSESWDKGCVLYATKGSGKAWMQPLHQTNKLLAWPNSAIPIRVSAIDDPALATFCEPVEKSNSSHSFTAGLAHSVGLRKQPLRVYSMVKYAAIARGDAEIFMKFARTGYKEKIWDHAAGMIIIQEAGGVVTDAGGSPLDFSKGTFLEGLDRGIIACGGAKLHERIIKSVDASWKCSSL
;
A
#
# COMPACT_ATOMS: atom_id res chain seq x y z
N MET A 1 -0.47 5.08 -26.89
CA MET A 1 -1.06 6.01 -25.92
C MET A 1 -0.80 5.48 -24.52
N PRO A 2 -0.40 6.30 -23.54
CA PRO A 2 -0.19 5.79 -22.19
C PRO A 2 -1.55 5.43 -21.61
N SER A 3 -1.79 4.14 -21.43
CA SER A 3 -2.89 3.61 -20.63
C SER A 3 -2.65 4.02 -19.18
N ASN A 4 -3.22 5.14 -18.76
CA ASN A 4 -3.27 5.52 -17.36
C ASN A 4 -4.13 4.49 -16.62
N CYS A 5 -3.51 3.47 -16.03
CA CYS A 5 -4.14 2.71 -14.94
C CYS A 5 -4.31 3.72 -13.81
N THR A 6 -5.54 4.20 -13.62
CA THR A 6 -5.87 5.11 -12.53
C THR A 6 -5.84 4.32 -11.24
N SER A 7 -4.85 4.61 -10.39
CA SER A 7 -4.83 4.23 -8.97
C SER A 7 -5.89 5.04 -8.21
N LEU A 8 -6.41 4.50 -7.10
CA LEU A 8 -7.74 4.80 -6.60
C LEU A 8 -7.76 4.92 -5.07
N VAL A 9 -8.54 5.87 -4.54
CA VAL A 9 -8.78 6.02 -3.09
C VAL A 9 -10.28 6.01 -2.85
N PHE A 10 -10.78 5.19 -1.91
CA PHE A 10 -12.21 5.03 -1.65
C PHE A 10 -12.55 5.01 -0.16
N ARG A 11 -13.73 5.53 0.23
CA ARG A 11 -14.17 5.50 1.62
C ARG A 11 -14.43 4.07 2.10
N ALA A 12 -13.99 3.74 3.31
CA ALA A 12 -14.37 2.48 3.93
C ALA A 12 -15.85 2.56 4.35
N PRO A 13 -16.69 1.55 4.03
CA PRO A 13 -18.04 1.51 4.58
C PRO A 13 -17.97 1.31 6.10
N HIS A 14 -18.70 2.13 6.86
CA HIS A 14 -18.90 1.91 8.29
C HIS A 14 -19.65 0.59 8.51
N VAL A 15 -18.95 -0.49 8.84
CA VAL A 15 -19.58 -1.75 9.28
C VAL A 15 -19.54 -1.80 10.79
N LEU A 16 -20.26 -0.91 11.49
CA LEU A 16 -20.54 -1.06 12.92
C LEU A 16 -21.77 -0.22 13.30
N GLY A 17 -22.97 -0.82 13.13
CA GLY A 17 -24.13 -0.44 13.92
C GLY A 17 -24.13 -1.25 15.21
N GLN A 18 -23.84 -0.62 16.34
CA GLN A 18 -24.10 -1.21 17.66
C GLN A 18 -25.61 -1.27 17.87
N THR A 19 -26.24 -2.38 17.49
CA THR A 19 -27.59 -2.71 17.99
C THR A 19 -27.43 -3.52 19.27
N ARG A 20 -27.68 -2.81 20.38
CA ARG A 20 -27.89 -3.35 21.71
C ARG A 20 -28.99 -4.42 21.61
N ILE A 21 -28.65 -5.68 21.90
CA ILE A 21 -29.62 -6.77 21.99
C ILE A 21 -30.50 -6.48 23.21
N THR A 22 -31.75 -6.10 22.96
CA THR A 22 -32.83 -6.27 23.94
C THR A 22 -33.87 -7.17 23.33
N ASN A 23 -34.04 -8.35 23.93
CA ASN A 23 -35.08 -9.31 23.62
C ASN A 23 -36.46 -8.65 23.68
N ASN A 24 -37.19 -8.61 22.56
CA ASN A 24 -38.61 -8.92 22.62
C ASN A 24 -39.17 -9.30 21.25
N THR A 25 -39.92 -10.39 21.27
CA THR A 25 -40.73 -10.94 20.18
C THR A 25 -41.81 -9.94 19.77
N ASN A 26 -41.84 -9.55 18.49
CA ASN A 26 -43.07 -9.53 17.69
C ASN A 26 -42.79 -9.20 16.22
N LYS A 27 -43.52 -9.91 15.36
CA LYS A 27 -43.59 -9.75 13.90
C LYS A 27 -43.72 -8.28 13.50
N LEU A 28 -43.01 -7.88 12.43
CA LEU A 28 -43.48 -6.94 11.41
C LEU A 28 -42.45 -6.90 10.25
N THR A 29 -42.91 -7.28 9.07
CA THR A 29 -42.26 -7.05 7.77
C THR A 29 -42.18 -5.55 7.45
N PRO A 30 -41.12 -5.05 6.79
CA PRO A 30 -41.20 -3.78 6.08
C PRO A 30 -41.02 -3.93 4.57
N THR A 31 -42.13 -3.70 3.88
CA THR A 31 -42.21 -3.24 2.49
C THR A 31 -41.62 -1.83 2.42
N ILE A 32 -40.68 -1.55 1.51
CA ILE A 32 -40.18 -0.19 1.27
C ILE A 32 -40.85 0.39 0.04
N HIS A 33 -41.61 1.46 0.26
CA HIS A 33 -42.26 2.29 -0.74
C HIS A 33 -41.24 3.15 -1.50
N VAL A 34 -41.40 3.20 -2.82
CA VAL A 34 -40.78 4.16 -3.74
C VAL A 34 -41.51 5.51 -3.60
N GLY A 35 -40.75 6.59 -3.45
CA GLY A 35 -41.27 7.95 -3.43
C GLY A 35 -40.28 8.94 -4.04
N THR A 36 -40.45 9.21 -5.33
CA THR A 36 -39.82 10.30 -6.10
C THR A 36 -40.52 11.63 -5.81
N CYS A 37 -39.76 12.73 -5.64
CA CYS A 37 -40.16 14.07 -6.11
C CYS A 37 -39.02 15.12 -5.98
N PHE A 38 -38.61 15.68 -7.13
CA PHE A 38 -38.04 17.03 -7.30
C PHE A 38 -39.20 17.96 -7.76
N PRO A 39 -39.03 19.28 -8.05
CA PRO A 39 -38.05 20.30 -7.59
C PRO A 39 -38.75 21.64 -7.19
N TRP A 40 -38.06 22.59 -6.54
CA TRP A 40 -38.19 24.03 -6.88
C TRP A 40 -37.07 24.96 -6.39
N TYR A 41 -37.00 26.11 -7.07
CA TYR A 41 -35.99 27.17 -7.16
C TYR A 41 -36.07 28.23 -6.01
N GLY A 42 -34.98 28.96 -5.75
CA GLY A 42 -35.04 30.24 -4.99
C GLY A 42 -33.68 30.89 -4.67
N LYS A 43 -33.49 32.16 -5.07
CA LYS A 43 -32.25 32.96 -5.07
C LYS A 43 -31.90 33.65 -3.72
N LYS A 44 -30.58 33.86 -3.52
CA LYS A 44 -29.81 34.93 -2.82
C LYS A 44 -30.53 35.88 -1.84
N THR A 45 -29.90 36.13 -0.68
CA THR A 45 -29.45 37.49 -0.24
C THR A 45 -28.39 37.42 0.88
N HIS A 46 -27.47 38.39 0.86
CA HIS A 46 -26.45 38.68 1.87
C HIS A 46 -27.04 39.39 3.10
N GLN A 47 -26.50 39.10 4.30
CA GLN A 47 -26.28 40.14 5.31
C GLN A 47 -25.11 39.78 6.25
N LYS A 48 -24.19 40.73 6.42
CA LYS A 48 -23.09 40.75 7.40
C LYS A 48 -23.62 41.16 8.76
N LYS A 49 -23.16 40.52 9.85
CA LYS A 49 -22.90 41.18 11.14
C LYS A 49 -21.64 40.61 11.81
N LYS A 50 -20.73 41.55 12.12
CA LYS A 50 -19.69 41.58 13.19
C LYS A 50 -20.26 41.02 14.51
N LEU A 51 -19.53 40.63 15.56
CA LEU A 51 -18.13 40.53 16.01
C LEU A 51 -18.28 40.21 17.51
N PHE A 52 -17.55 39.28 18.12
CA PHE A 52 -17.08 39.42 19.52
C PHE A 52 -15.96 38.41 19.79
N HIS A 53 -14.76 38.95 20.02
CA HIS A 53 -13.60 38.30 20.61
C HIS A 53 -13.75 38.34 22.14
N ILE A 54 -13.47 37.23 22.83
CA ILE A 54 -12.93 37.29 24.19
C ILE A 54 -11.70 36.38 24.25
N VAL A 55 -10.57 37.04 24.47
CA VAL A 55 -9.27 36.49 24.87
C VAL A 55 -9.26 36.46 26.40
N SER A 56 -8.76 35.38 26.98
CA SER A 56 -8.40 35.32 28.41
C SER A 56 -6.94 34.91 28.51
N GLN A 57 -6.06 35.92 28.66
CA GLN A 57 -4.75 35.77 29.27
C GLN A 57 -4.89 36.02 30.78
N LEU A 58 -4.21 35.20 31.60
CA LEU A 58 -3.76 35.63 32.92
C LEU A 58 -2.35 35.09 33.15
N LYS A 59 -1.47 36.01 33.55
CA LYS A 59 -0.04 35.82 33.79
C LYS A 59 0.23 36.06 35.28
N CYS A 60 1.07 35.19 35.85
CA CYS A 60 2.07 35.45 36.90
C CYS A 60 1.65 35.70 38.36
N ARG A 61 2.13 34.86 39.29
CA ARG A 61 3.14 35.25 40.30
C ARG A 61 3.72 34.04 41.05
N GLN A 62 5.01 34.15 41.37
CA GLN A 62 5.84 33.23 42.14
C GLN A 62 5.44 33.20 43.63
N ASN A 63 5.62 32.04 44.28
CA ASN A 63 6.22 31.91 45.62
C ASN A 63 6.52 30.42 45.91
N TYR A 64 7.75 30.12 46.36
CA TYR A 64 8.16 28.82 46.95
C TYR A 64 7.64 28.72 48.39
N PRO A 65 7.33 27.51 48.91
CA PRO A 65 8.35 26.74 49.64
C PRO A 65 8.29 25.20 49.53
N SER A 66 9.48 24.60 49.73
CA SER A 66 9.84 23.29 50.33
C SER A 66 8.98 22.02 50.19
N SER A 67 9.64 21.01 49.60
CA SER A 67 9.67 19.57 49.98
C SER A 67 8.36 18.82 50.24
N SER A 68 8.02 17.90 49.34
CA SER A 68 7.95 16.46 49.66
C SER A 68 7.65 15.65 48.40
N VAL A 69 8.25 14.47 48.39
CA VAL A 69 8.27 13.45 47.35
C VAL A 69 6.86 12.90 47.09
N MET A 70 6.40 12.92 45.83
CA MET A 70 5.59 11.86 45.21
C MET A 70 5.78 11.92 43.70
N GLU A 71 6.30 10.84 43.12
CA GLU A 71 6.31 10.59 41.68
C GLU A 71 4.86 10.35 41.22
N ASP A 72 4.32 11.27 40.43
CA ASP A 72 2.99 11.11 39.83
C ASP A 72 3.19 10.66 38.38
N GLU A 73 2.98 9.36 38.16
CA GLU A 73 2.94 8.73 36.85
C GLU A 73 1.83 9.38 36.01
N ARG A 74 2.21 10.23 35.06
CA ARG A 74 1.32 10.64 33.98
C ARG A 74 1.11 9.45 33.04
N ASN A 75 0.05 8.70 33.32
CA ASN A 75 -0.61 7.78 32.40
C ASN A 75 -0.95 8.50 31.08
N LEU A 76 -0.03 8.40 30.11
CA LEU A 76 -0.37 8.50 28.70
C LEU A 76 -1.30 7.33 28.40
N VAL A 77 -2.57 7.63 28.18
CA VAL A 77 -3.55 6.67 27.66
C VAL A 77 -3.12 6.31 26.23
N VAL A 78 -2.19 5.36 26.13
CA VAL A 78 -2.06 4.53 24.93
C VAL A 78 -3.30 3.65 24.95
N SER A 79 -4.32 4.03 24.18
CA SER A 79 -5.41 3.11 23.88
C SER A 79 -4.79 1.89 23.22
N SER A 80 -4.63 0.79 23.98
CA SER A 80 -4.16 -0.48 23.47
C SER A 80 -5.17 -0.96 22.43
N LEU A 81 -4.91 -0.65 21.15
CA LEU A 81 -5.59 -1.26 20.03
C LEU A 81 -5.36 -2.75 20.15
N GLY A 82 -6.39 -3.50 20.56
CA GLY A 82 -6.29 -4.95 20.66
C GLY A 82 -5.88 -5.51 19.29
N PRO A 83 -5.07 -6.59 19.25
CA PRO A 83 -4.53 -7.18 18.02
C PRO A 83 -5.61 -7.57 16.98
N ASP A 84 -6.89 -7.59 17.38
CA ASP A 84 -8.01 -8.05 16.58
C ASP A 84 -8.88 -6.93 15.96
N LYS A 85 -8.61 -5.64 16.21
CA LYS A 85 -9.51 -4.53 15.77
C LYS A 85 -9.81 -4.58 14.27
N TYR A 86 -8.79 -4.81 13.44
CA TYR A 86 -8.90 -4.82 11.97
C TYR A 86 -8.88 -6.24 11.38
N SER A 87 -9.20 -7.27 12.18
CA SER A 87 -9.14 -8.68 11.76
C SER A 87 -10.04 -8.98 10.55
N LYS A 88 -11.24 -8.42 10.51
CA LYS A 88 -12.20 -8.62 9.41
C LYS A 88 -11.76 -7.89 8.14
N GLU A 89 -11.31 -6.65 8.28
CA GLU A 89 -10.78 -5.83 7.20
C GLU A 89 -9.54 -6.50 6.58
N LEU A 90 -8.66 -7.07 7.41
CA LEU A 90 -7.47 -7.80 6.96
C LEU A 90 -7.83 -9.06 6.18
N ASP A 91 -8.76 -9.87 6.70
CA ASP A 91 -9.22 -11.09 6.02
C ASP A 91 -9.76 -10.76 4.62
N VAL A 92 -10.64 -9.76 4.52
CA VAL A 92 -11.20 -9.34 3.23
C VAL A 92 -10.13 -8.75 2.31
N ALA A 93 -9.24 -7.90 2.82
CA ALA A 93 -8.19 -7.25 2.04
C ALA A 93 -7.21 -8.27 1.45
N VAL A 94 -6.78 -9.27 2.24
CA VAL A 94 -5.86 -10.30 1.74
C VAL A 94 -6.52 -11.20 0.71
N LYS A 95 -7.79 -11.59 0.91
CA LYS A 95 -8.56 -12.34 -0.09
C LYS A 95 -8.74 -11.57 -1.40
N ALA A 96 -9.06 -10.28 -1.31
CA ALA A 96 -9.22 -9.41 -2.47
C ALA A 96 -7.90 -9.25 -3.24
N VAL A 97 -6.78 -9.01 -2.54
CA VAL A 97 -5.46 -8.89 -3.17
C VAL A 97 -4.99 -10.22 -3.77
N GLN A 98 -5.23 -11.36 -3.11
CA GLN A 98 -4.97 -12.69 -3.67
C GLN A 98 -5.68 -12.89 -5.01
N MET A 99 -6.97 -12.56 -5.07
CA MET A 99 -7.77 -12.67 -6.29
C MET A 99 -7.28 -11.72 -7.39
N ALA A 100 -7.02 -10.46 -7.05
CA ALA A 100 -6.47 -9.47 -7.98
C ALA A 100 -5.11 -9.92 -8.56
N CYS A 101 -4.23 -10.48 -7.72
CA CYS A 101 -2.95 -11.01 -8.16
C CYS A 101 -3.10 -12.15 -9.18
N SER A 102 -4.04 -13.07 -8.95
CA SER A 102 -4.35 -14.15 -9.90
C SER A 102 -4.81 -13.61 -11.26
N LEU A 103 -5.67 -12.59 -11.24
CA LEU A 103 -6.13 -11.91 -12.45
C LEU A 103 -4.96 -11.23 -13.19
N CYS A 104 -4.15 -10.46 -12.48
CA CYS A 104 -3.01 -9.75 -13.07
C CYS A 104 -2.01 -10.73 -13.71
N GLN A 105 -1.74 -11.90 -13.12
CA GLN A 105 -0.88 -12.91 -13.74
C GLN A 105 -1.46 -13.43 -15.07
N LYS A 106 -2.78 -13.69 -15.13
CA LYS A 106 -3.45 -14.13 -16.37
C LYS A 106 -3.36 -13.04 -17.46
N VAL A 107 -3.69 -11.80 -17.10
CA VAL A 107 -3.64 -10.65 -18.03
C VAL A 107 -2.22 -10.41 -18.53
N GLN A 108 -1.23 -10.38 -17.64
CA GLN A 108 0.17 -10.21 -18.03
C GLN A 108 0.64 -11.32 -18.98
N GLY A 109 0.30 -12.58 -18.69
CA GLY A 109 0.62 -13.71 -19.56
C GLY A 109 0.05 -13.56 -20.98
N SER A 110 -1.19 -13.09 -21.10
CA SER A 110 -1.87 -12.82 -22.37
C SER A 110 -1.25 -11.64 -23.14
N LEU A 111 -0.89 -10.55 -22.45
CA LEU A 111 -0.22 -9.41 -23.07
C LEU A 111 1.14 -9.80 -23.67
N ILE A 112 1.93 -10.59 -22.93
CA ILE A 112 3.26 -11.03 -23.38
C ILE A 112 3.18 -12.02 -24.54
N SER A 113 2.19 -12.94 -24.54
CA SER A 113 2.04 -13.89 -25.65
C SER A 113 1.66 -13.17 -26.94
N LYS A 114 0.72 -12.22 -26.90
CA LYS A 114 0.30 -11.39 -28.03
C LYS A 114 1.43 -10.51 -28.60
N THR A 115 2.33 -10.02 -27.75
CA THR A 115 3.47 -9.19 -28.18
C THR A 115 4.55 -10.01 -28.92
N ASN A 116 4.59 -11.34 -28.75
CA ASN A 116 5.57 -12.22 -29.42
C ASN A 116 5.06 -12.87 -30.72
N SER A 117 3.74 -12.92 -30.94
CA SER A 117 3.15 -13.20 -32.26
C SER A 117 3.10 -11.91 -33.06
N GLN A 118 3.49 -11.91 -34.34
CA GLN A 118 3.32 -10.74 -35.22
C GLN A 118 1.92 -10.16 -35.04
N ILE A 119 1.86 -8.85 -34.76
CA ILE A 119 0.64 -8.11 -34.45
C ILE A 119 -0.27 -8.16 -35.69
N HIS A 120 -1.14 -9.15 -35.75
CA HIS A 120 -2.36 -9.04 -36.54
C HIS A 120 -3.34 -8.24 -35.71
N SER A 121 -3.58 -6.99 -36.12
CA SER A 121 -4.68 -6.19 -35.58
C SER A 121 -5.98 -6.90 -35.93
N LYS A 122 -6.60 -7.54 -34.95
CA LYS A 122 -8.02 -7.84 -35.00
C LYS A 122 -8.66 -7.47 -33.66
N ASP A 123 -9.72 -6.67 -33.84
CA ASP A 123 -10.92 -6.50 -33.01
C ASP A 123 -10.94 -5.30 -32.05
N ASP A 124 -11.39 -4.15 -32.56
CA ASP A 124 -12.71 -3.48 -32.37
C ASP A 124 -13.43 -3.49 -31.01
N ASN A 125 -12.88 -4.11 -29.96
CA ASN A 125 -13.47 -4.04 -28.63
C ASN A 125 -13.02 -2.76 -27.90
N SER A 126 -13.99 -1.95 -27.48
CA SER A 126 -13.75 -0.81 -26.59
C SER A 126 -12.94 -1.27 -25.36
N PRO A 127 -11.94 -0.51 -24.88
CA PRO A 127 -11.18 -0.82 -23.66
C PRO A 127 -12.06 -1.16 -22.45
N VAL A 128 -13.27 -0.60 -22.41
CA VAL A 128 -14.27 -0.85 -21.36
C VAL A 128 -14.82 -2.28 -21.44
N THR A 129 -15.08 -2.81 -22.63
CA THR A 129 -15.61 -4.18 -22.81
C THR A 129 -14.62 -5.22 -22.30
N VAL A 130 -13.34 -5.08 -22.68
CA VAL A 130 -12.27 -5.98 -22.21
C VAL A 130 -12.14 -5.92 -20.68
N ALA A 131 -12.24 -4.72 -20.09
CA ALA A 131 -12.20 -4.55 -18.65
C ALA A 131 -13.39 -5.24 -17.96
N VAL A 132 -14.61 -5.11 -18.49
CA VAL A 132 -15.82 -5.73 -17.95
C VAL A 132 -15.74 -7.26 -18.01
N GLU A 133 -15.33 -7.84 -19.14
CA GLU A 133 -15.13 -9.28 -19.28
C GLU A 133 -14.09 -9.79 -18.26
N THR A 134 -12.95 -9.11 -18.18
CA THR A 134 -11.85 -9.46 -17.28
C THR A 134 -12.27 -9.39 -15.80
N VAL A 135 -13.05 -8.37 -15.42
CA VAL A 135 -13.60 -8.23 -14.06
C VAL A 135 -14.57 -9.37 -13.73
N ASN A 136 -15.48 -9.70 -14.65
CA ASN A 136 -16.42 -10.79 -14.44
C ASN A 136 -15.71 -12.15 -14.31
N ASP A 137 -14.73 -12.43 -15.17
CA ASP A 137 -13.90 -13.64 -15.09
C ASP A 137 -13.20 -13.76 -13.73
N CYS A 138 -12.78 -12.63 -13.16
CA CYS A 138 -12.20 -12.57 -11.82
C CYS A 138 -13.24 -12.86 -10.74
N LEU A 139 -14.40 -12.21 -10.80
CA LEU A 139 -15.46 -12.31 -9.79
C LEU A 139 -16.10 -13.70 -9.73
N VAL A 140 -16.11 -14.45 -10.84
CA VAL A 140 -16.49 -15.88 -10.84
C VAL A 140 -15.57 -16.72 -9.94
N GLN A 141 -14.32 -16.30 -9.76
CA GLN A 141 -13.38 -16.98 -8.87
C GLN A 141 -13.58 -16.63 -7.39
N ALA A 142 -14.39 -15.61 -7.06
CA ALA A 142 -14.55 -15.11 -5.69
C ALA A 142 -14.87 -16.20 -4.65
N PRO A 143 -15.76 -17.19 -4.92
CA PRO A 143 -16.04 -18.26 -3.98
C PRO A 143 -14.81 -19.12 -3.63
N HIS A 144 -13.85 -19.28 -4.55
CA HIS A 144 -12.60 -20.02 -4.28
C HIS A 144 -11.72 -19.33 -3.23
N PHE A 145 -11.89 -18.01 -3.07
CA PHE A 145 -11.21 -17.20 -2.05
C PHE A 145 -12.09 -16.97 -0.80
N GLY A 146 -13.27 -17.59 -0.72
CA GLY A 146 -14.21 -17.40 0.39
C GLY A 146 -14.94 -16.06 0.36
N LEU A 147 -15.07 -15.43 -0.81
CA LEU A 147 -15.79 -14.17 -1.03
C LEU A 147 -17.10 -14.43 -1.78
N LYS A 148 -18.15 -13.65 -1.47
CA LYS A 148 -19.42 -13.70 -2.22
C LYS A 148 -19.22 -12.98 -3.56
N GLY A 149 -19.37 -13.71 -4.67
CA GLY A 149 -19.44 -13.12 -6.00
C GLY A 149 -20.78 -12.40 -6.26
N PRO A 150 -20.88 -11.58 -7.32
CA PRO A 150 -22.14 -10.95 -7.67
C PRO A 150 -23.16 -12.00 -8.15
N GLU A 151 -24.45 -11.77 -7.88
CA GLU A 151 -25.53 -12.70 -8.27
C GLU A 151 -25.78 -12.72 -9.78
N LYS A 152 -25.35 -11.65 -10.47
CA LYS A 152 -25.41 -11.50 -11.93
C LYS A 152 -24.08 -10.93 -12.42
N LEU A 153 -23.77 -11.19 -13.69
CA LEU A 153 -22.62 -10.57 -14.34
C LEU A 153 -22.78 -9.04 -14.34
N LEU A 154 -21.67 -8.34 -14.10
CA LEU A 154 -21.61 -6.89 -14.11
C LEU A 154 -21.58 -6.38 -15.56
N GLY A 155 -22.39 -5.36 -15.85
CA GLY A 155 -22.31 -4.59 -17.08
C GLY A 155 -21.30 -3.44 -16.99
N SER A 156 -21.08 -2.74 -18.11
CA SER A 156 -20.18 -1.58 -18.18
C SER A 156 -20.56 -0.47 -17.19
N SER A 157 -21.85 -0.24 -16.97
CA SER A 157 -22.33 0.75 -16.00
C SER A 157 -21.93 0.39 -14.57
N ASP A 158 -22.05 -0.88 -14.19
CA ASP A 158 -21.75 -1.34 -12.83
C ASP A 158 -20.26 -1.21 -12.52
N VAL A 159 -19.42 -1.57 -13.50
CA VAL A 159 -17.96 -1.45 -13.39
C VAL A 159 -17.55 0.04 -13.32
N LEU A 160 -18.12 0.89 -14.17
CA LEU A 160 -17.84 2.33 -14.13
C LEU A 160 -18.32 2.99 -12.84
N GLU A 161 -19.47 2.57 -12.30
CA GLU A 161 -19.97 3.06 -11.02
C GLU A 161 -19.03 2.64 -9.87
N ALA A 162 -18.56 1.40 -9.86
CA ALA A 162 -17.59 0.92 -8.88
C ALA A 162 -16.27 1.71 -8.94
N ILE A 163 -15.76 2.00 -10.15
CA ILE A 163 -14.60 2.87 -10.34
C ILE A 163 -14.90 4.29 -9.85
N GLY A 164 -16.09 4.82 -10.15
CA GLY A 164 -16.52 6.16 -9.74
C GLY A 164 -16.61 6.36 -8.23
N ARG A 165 -16.84 5.29 -7.46
CA ARG A 165 -16.79 5.32 -5.97
C ARG A 165 -15.38 5.50 -5.41
N CYS A 166 -14.35 5.37 -6.25
CA CYS A 166 -12.96 5.56 -5.89
C CYS A 166 -12.48 7.00 -6.07
N ASN A 167 -13.21 7.94 -5.49
CA ASN A 167 -13.00 9.39 -5.65
C ASN A 167 -12.73 10.11 -4.32
N SER A 168 -12.32 9.39 -3.27
CA SER A 168 -11.99 10.03 -2.00
C SER A 168 -10.66 10.80 -2.11
N GLU A 169 -10.62 12.00 -1.57
CA GLU A 169 -9.40 12.83 -1.56
C GLU A 169 -8.44 12.48 -0.41
N GLY A 170 -8.77 11.47 0.42
CA GLY A 170 -8.10 11.20 1.70
C GLY A 170 -8.39 12.28 2.75
N GLY A 171 -7.48 12.46 3.70
CA GLY A 171 -7.53 13.56 4.65
C GLY A 171 -7.21 13.16 6.10
N PRO A 172 -7.28 14.12 7.03
CA PRO A 172 -6.87 13.93 8.42
C PRO A 172 -7.90 13.21 9.30
N THR A 173 -9.11 12.96 8.80
CA THR A 173 -10.22 12.40 9.57
C THR A 173 -10.99 11.36 8.79
N GLY A 174 -11.45 10.31 9.47
CA GLY A 174 -12.24 9.22 8.92
C GLY A 174 -11.38 8.11 8.31
N SER A 175 -12.06 7.06 7.84
CA SER A 175 -11.42 5.84 7.35
C SER A 175 -11.59 5.67 5.83
N PHE A 176 -10.51 5.43 5.13
CA PHE A 176 -10.49 5.23 3.68
C PHE A 176 -9.41 4.23 3.26
N TRP A 177 -9.63 3.58 2.13
CA TRP A 177 -8.69 2.67 1.50
C TRP A 177 -7.91 3.40 0.41
N ALA A 178 -6.59 3.21 0.42
CA ALA A 178 -5.69 3.60 -0.68
C ALA A 178 -5.31 2.34 -1.47
N LEU A 179 -5.56 2.36 -2.78
CA LEU A 179 -5.37 1.23 -3.69
C LEU A 179 -4.52 1.65 -4.89
N ASP A 180 -3.42 0.93 -5.12
CA ASP A 180 -2.79 0.87 -6.43
C ASP A 180 -3.05 -0.50 -7.05
N PRO A 181 -3.94 -0.61 -8.06
CA PRO A 181 -4.34 -1.89 -8.63
C PRO A 181 -3.20 -2.57 -9.39
N VAL A 182 -2.29 -1.79 -9.97
CA VAL A 182 -1.07 -2.29 -10.63
C VAL A 182 0.02 -1.23 -10.46
N ASP A 183 0.78 -1.33 -9.37
CA ASP A 183 1.97 -0.52 -9.19
C ASP A 183 3.13 -1.07 -10.04
N GLY A 184 3.83 -0.19 -10.74
CA GLY A 184 4.88 -0.54 -11.69
C GLY A 184 4.35 -1.05 -13.03
N THR A 185 3.40 -0.32 -13.65
CA THR A 185 2.82 -0.63 -14.96
C THR A 185 3.84 -0.97 -16.05
N LEU A 186 5.01 -0.31 -16.07
CA LEU A 186 6.07 -0.64 -17.03
C LEU A 186 6.64 -2.04 -16.78
N GLY A 187 6.85 -2.41 -15.51
CA GLY A 187 7.24 -3.76 -15.12
C GLY A 187 6.15 -4.77 -15.49
N PHE A 188 4.88 -4.44 -15.25
CA PHE A 188 3.74 -5.25 -15.65
C PHE A 188 3.74 -5.56 -17.16
N VAL A 189 3.81 -4.53 -18.02
CA VAL A 189 3.78 -4.71 -19.49
C VAL A 189 5.00 -5.48 -20.02
N ARG A 190 6.17 -5.35 -19.37
CA ARG A 190 7.40 -6.06 -19.74
C ARG A 190 7.45 -7.50 -19.27
N GLY A 191 6.50 -7.94 -18.45
CA GLY A 191 6.57 -9.23 -17.79
C GLY A 191 7.50 -9.28 -16.58
N ASP A 192 7.95 -8.14 -16.08
CA ASP A 192 8.79 -8.01 -14.89
C ASP A 192 7.96 -7.92 -13.61
N GLN A 193 8.60 -7.49 -12.52
CA GLN A 193 7.98 -7.28 -11.22
C GLN A 193 6.95 -6.15 -11.26
N TYR A 194 5.85 -6.34 -10.53
CA TYR A 194 4.80 -5.36 -10.26
C TYR A 194 4.11 -5.78 -8.95
N ALA A 195 3.30 -4.89 -8.38
CA ALA A 195 2.54 -5.19 -7.18
C ALA A 195 1.08 -4.73 -7.28
N VAL A 196 0.24 -5.35 -6.46
CA VAL A 196 -1.11 -4.87 -6.14
C VAL A 196 -1.05 -4.41 -4.69
N ALA A 197 -1.32 -3.13 -4.43
CA ALA A 197 -1.14 -2.56 -3.10
C ALA A 197 -2.45 -2.00 -2.56
N LEU A 198 -2.78 -2.38 -1.34
CA LEU A 198 -3.99 -1.96 -0.66
C LEU A 198 -3.66 -1.60 0.79
N ALA A 199 -4.07 -0.43 1.23
CA ALA A 199 -3.90 0.02 2.61
C ALA A 199 -5.19 0.64 3.15
N LEU A 200 -5.46 0.42 4.43
CA LEU A 200 -6.50 1.15 5.17
C LEU A 200 -5.83 2.28 5.97
N ILE A 201 -6.36 3.48 5.80
CA ILE A 201 -5.93 4.69 6.50
C ILE A 201 -7.12 5.17 7.35
N GLU A 202 -6.88 5.41 8.63
CA GLU A 202 -7.85 5.92 9.59
C GLU A 202 -7.27 7.14 10.30
N ASP A 203 -7.97 8.27 10.22
CA ASP A 203 -7.56 9.55 10.82
C ASP A 203 -6.12 9.98 10.44
N GLY A 204 -5.77 9.79 9.16
CA GLY A 204 -4.45 10.12 8.62
C GLY A 204 -3.34 9.11 8.93
N GLU A 205 -3.65 8.02 9.62
CA GLU A 205 -2.70 6.97 10.01
C GLU A 205 -2.93 5.69 9.20
N VAL A 206 -1.87 5.11 8.62
CA VAL A 206 -1.97 3.79 7.99
C VAL A 206 -2.12 2.73 9.09
N VAL A 207 -3.25 2.02 9.10
CA VAL A 207 -3.58 1.04 10.16
C VAL A 207 -3.47 -0.41 9.70
N LEU A 208 -3.49 -0.65 8.38
CA LEU A 208 -3.39 -1.97 7.78
C LEU A 208 -2.83 -1.86 6.37
N GLY A 209 -1.96 -2.79 5.99
CA GLY A 209 -1.39 -2.86 4.65
C GLY A 209 -1.38 -4.28 4.12
N VAL A 210 -1.72 -4.44 2.85
CA VAL A 210 -1.65 -5.69 2.08
C VAL A 210 -0.95 -5.40 0.76
N LEU A 211 0.08 -6.18 0.46
CA LEU A 211 0.91 -6.03 -0.73
C LEU A 211 1.03 -7.37 -1.45
N GLY A 212 0.36 -7.49 -2.60
CA GLY A 212 0.47 -8.63 -3.49
C GLY A 212 1.64 -8.45 -4.46
N CYS A 213 2.53 -9.43 -4.55
CA CYS A 213 3.69 -9.40 -5.45
C CYS A 213 3.69 -10.64 -6.35
N PRO A 214 2.97 -10.63 -7.49
CA PRO A 214 2.67 -11.86 -8.21
C PRO A 214 3.86 -12.53 -8.89
N ASN A 215 4.90 -11.77 -9.19
CA ASN A 215 6.12 -12.27 -9.82
C ASN A 215 7.29 -12.41 -8.85
N TYR A 216 7.05 -12.18 -7.56
CA TYR A 216 8.11 -12.16 -6.56
C TYR A 216 8.62 -13.58 -6.27
N PRO A 217 9.91 -13.85 -6.47
CA PRO A 217 10.45 -15.20 -6.36
C PRO A 217 10.56 -15.65 -4.91
N LYS A 218 10.38 -16.95 -4.69
CA LYS A 218 10.64 -17.56 -3.37
C LYS A 218 12.09 -17.36 -2.92
N LYS A 219 13.04 -17.44 -3.85
CA LYS A 219 14.48 -17.31 -3.59
C LYS A 219 14.98 -15.89 -3.88
N LYS A 220 15.71 -15.30 -2.93
CA LYS A 220 16.30 -13.95 -3.03
C LYS A 220 17.19 -13.79 -4.24
N GLU A 221 17.97 -14.82 -4.55
CA GLU A 221 18.95 -14.84 -5.64
C GLU A 221 18.28 -14.59 -6.99
N TRP A 222 16.98 -14.87 -7.11
CA TRP A 222 16.23 -14.73 -8.35
C TRP A 222 15.69 -13.31 -8.57
N LEU A 223 15.80 -12.41 -7.59
CA LEU A 223 15.33 -11.02 -7.71
C LEU A 223 16.12 -10.21 -8.73
N SER A 224 17.39 -10.56 -8.94
CA SER A 224 18.26 -9.92 -9.93
C SER A 224 18.04 -10.40 -11.36
N TYR A 225 17.30 -11.49 -11.55
CA TYR A 225 17.08 -12.08 -12.86
C TYR A 225 15.79 -11.61 -13.50
N HIS A 226 15.85 -11.28 -14.79
CA HIS A 226 14.68 -10.96 -15.58
C HIS A 226 13.70 -12.14 -15.60
N HIS A 227 12.38 -11.87 -15.62
CA HIS A 227 11.35 -12.90 -15.53
C HIS A 227 11.46 -13.99 -16.60
N ARG A 228 12.05 -13.68 -17.77
CA ARG A 228 12.36 -14.66 -18.82
C ARG A 228 13.29 -15.78 -18.34
N TYR A 229 14.26 -15.46 -17.48
CA TYR A 229 15.16 -16.44 -16.89
C TYR A 229 14.39 -17.35 -15.92
N HIS A 230 13.52 -16.77 -15.07
CA HIS A 230 12.65 -17.55 -14.18
C HIS A 230 11.73 -18.49 -14.95
N ARG A 231 11.16 -18.03 -16.08
CA ARG A 231 10.31 -18.86 -16.96
C ARG A 231 11.07 -20.02 -17.62
N ILE A 232 12.38 -19.89 -17.80
CA ILE A 232 13.24 -20.97 -18.31
C ILE A 232 13.55 -21.93 -17.16
N ILE A 233 14.00 -21.42 -16.01
CA ILE A 233 14.32 -22.23 -14.83
C ILE A 233 13.11 -23.01 -14.33
N SER A 234 11.93 -22.38 -14.23
CA SER A 234 10.68 -23.02 -13.77
C SER A 234 10.21 -24.14 -14.70
N LYS A 235 10.57 -24.09 -16.01
CA LYS A 235 10.29 -25.16 -16.97
C LYS A 235 11.31 -26.30 -16.88
N LEU A 236 12.50 -26.03 -16.33
CA LEU A 236 13.59 -26.98 -16.19
C LEU A 236 13.62 -27.66 -14.80
N THR A 237 13.01 -27.05 -13.79
CA THR A 237 12.81 -27.68 -12.48
C THR A 237 11.63 -28.66 -12.52
N PRO A 238 11.77 -29.89 -11.99
CA PRO A 238 10.67 -30.85 -11.91
C PRO A 238 9.50 -30.26 -11.11
N THR A 239 8.29 -30.31 -11.66
CA THR A 239 7.06 -29.95 -10.94
C THR A 239 6.81 -30.96 -9.83
N THR A 240 7.42 -30.75 -8.67
CA THR A 240 6.89 -31.33 -7.44
C THR A 240 5.66 -30.53 -7.05
N SER A 241 4.54 -31.23 -6.82
CA SER A 241 3.18 -30.69 -6.62
C SER A 241 3.03 -29.70 -5.44
N GLU A 242 4.11 -29.44 -4.68
CA GLU A 242 4.08 -28.71 -3.41
C GLU A 242 5.03 -27.50 -3.33
N SER A 243 5.87 -27.22 -4.33
CA SER A 243 6.79 -26.06 -4.27
C SER A 243 6.23 -24.85 -5.01
N TRP A 244 5.87 -23.79 -4.27
CA TRP A 244 5.61 -22.48 -4.88
C TRP A 244 6.93 -21.86 -5.36
N ASP A 245 7.00 -21.49 -6.65
CA ASP A 245 8.23 -20.94 -7.24
C ASP A 245 8.28 -19.40 -7.22
N LYS A 246 7.11 -18.76 -7.23
CA LYS A 246 6.94 -17.30 -7.18
C LYS A 246 5.51 -16.91 -6.80
N GLY A 247 5.34 -15.65 -6.43
CA GLY A 247 4.07 -15.05 -6.10
C GLY A 247 3.78 -15.17 -4.61
N CYS A 248 3.59 -14.03 -3.96
CA CYS A 248 3.16 -13.97 -2.56
C CYS A 248 2.28 -12.76 -2.28
N VAL A 249 1.60 -12.79 -1.13
CA VAL A 249 0.96 -11.63 -0.50
C VAL A 249 1.60 -11.41 0.85
N LEU A 250 2.03 -10.18 1.10
CA LEU A 250 2.53 -9.70 2.38
C LEU A 250 1.47 -8.84 3.04
N TYR A 251 1.39 -8.86 4.37
CA TYR A 251 0.44 -8.02 5.09
C TYR A 251 0.87 -7.76 6.53
N ALA A 252 0.37 -6.67 7.09
CA ALA A 252 0.56 -6.31 8.49
C ALA A 252 -0.54 -5.38 8.99
N THR A 253 -0.72 -5.33 10.31
CA THR A 253 -1.63 -4.42 11.02
C THR A 253 -0.84 -3.61 12.04
N LYS A 254 -1.19 -2.33 12.18
CA LYS A 254 -0.46 -1.39 13.03
C LYS A 254 -0.44 -1.86 14.48
N GLY A 255 0.73 -1.86 15.10
CA GLY A 255 0.94 -2.22 16.50
C GLY A 255 0.97 -3.72 16.78
N SER A 256 0.95 -4.56 15.75
CA SER A 256 1.04 -6.02 15.90
C SER A 256 2.46 -6.50 16.25
N GLY A 257 3.47 -5.71 15.89
CA GLY A 257 4.89 -6.08 15.94
C GLY A 257 5.26 -7.23 15.01
N LYS A 258 4.39 -7.57 14.03
CA LYS A 258 4.55 -8.72 13.14
C LYS A 258 4.06 -8.40 11.73
N ALA A 259 4.88 -8.69 10.74
CA ALA A 259 4.47 -8.79 9.34
C ALA A 259 4.43 -10.26 8.90
N TRP A 260 3.55 -10.56 7.96
CA TRP A 260 3.32 -11.92 7.48
C TRP A 260 3.44 -11.99 5.96
N MET A 261 3.75 -13.17 5.45
CA MET A 261 3.77 -13.48 4.02
C MET A 261 3.12 -14.84 3.79
N GLN A 262 2.36 -14.97 2.71
CA GLN A 262 1.81 -16.23 2.25
C GLN A 262 1.95 -16.38 0.72
N PRO A 263 2.07 -17.60 0.19
CA PRO A 263 2.11 -17.83 -1.26
C PRO A 263 0.81 -17.39 -1.94
N LEU A 264 0.89 -17.09 -3.24
CA LEU A 264 -0.32 -16.90 -4.04
C LEU A 264 -1.14 -18.19 -4.08
N HIS A 265 -2.45 -18.04 -3.94
CA HIS A 265 -3.37 -19.18 -3.96
C HIS A 265 -3.46 -19.81 -5.35
N GLN A 266 -3.41 -21.14 -5.40
CA GLN A 266 -3.71 -21.88 -6.62
C GLN A 266 -5.23 -22.05 -6.73
N THR A 267 -5.82 -21.50 -7.80
CA THR A 267 -7.28 -21.41 -8.01
C THR A 267 -8.04 -22.75 -7.95
N ASN A 268 -7.35 -23.89 -8.04
CA ASN A 268 -7.96 -25.22 -8.05
C ASN A 268 -8.27 -25.78 -6.65
N LYS A 269 -7.95 -25.04 -5.58
CA LYS A 269 -8.26 -25.41 -4.18
C LYS A 269 -9.09 -24.31 -3.54
N LEU A 270 -9.79 -24.61 -2.45
CA LEU A 270 -10.44 -23.59 -1.63
C LEU A 270 -9.36 -22.91 -0.78
N LEU A 271 -9.36 -21.58 -0.69
CA LEU A 271 -8.38 -20.86 0.13
C LEU A 271 -8.63 -21.17 1.62
N ALA A 272 -7.73 -21.92 2.24
CA ALA A 272 -7.67 -22.05 3.70
C ALA A 272 -7.05 -20.78 4.28
N TRP A 273 -7.68 -20.17 5.30
CA TRP A 273 -7.21 -18.94 5.91
C TRP A 273 -6.78 -19.16 7.37
N PRO A 274 -5.56 -18.75 7.79
CA PRO A 274 -4.47 -18.21 6.96
C PRO A 274 -3.79 -19.28 6.08
N ASN A 275 -3.40 -18.92 4.85
CA ASN A 275 -2.87 -19.89 3.88
C ASN A 275 -1.36 -20.08 4.02
N SER A 276 -0.92 -21.00 4.88
CA SER A 276 0.51 -21.29 5.08
C SER A 276 1.33 -20.02 5.38
N ALA A 277 0.73 -19.06 6.10
CA ALA A 277 1.33 -17.78 6.37
C ALA A 277 2.54 -17.95 7.29
N ILE A 278 3.65 -17.32 6.91
CA ILE A 278 4.89 -17.30 7.69
C ILE A 278 5.19 -15.87 8.14
N PRO A 279 5.71 -15.69 9.37
CA PRO A 279 6.19 -14.38 9.78
C PRO A 279 7.40 -13.99 8.92
N ILE A 280 7.50 -12.70 8.60
CA ILE A 280 8.66 -12.12 7.93
C ILE A 280 9.29 -11.06 8.81
N ARG A 281 10.59 -10.87 8.63
CA ARG A 281 11.38 -9.89 9.36
C ARG A 281 12.39 -9.26 8.43
N VAL A 282 12.64 -7.98 8.63
CA VAL A 282 13.74 -7.26 8.01
C VAL A 282 15.10 -7.90 8.35
N SER A 283 16.07 -7.68 7.47
CA SER A 283 17.46 -8.11 7.65
C SER A 283 18.12 -7.41 8.84
N ALA A 284 18.97 -8.13 9.57
CA ALA A 284 19.73 -7.59 10.71
C ALA A 284 21.02 -6.85 10.29
N ILE A 285 21.31 -6.77 8.99
CA ILE A 285 22.51 -6.11 8.46
C ILE A 285 22.42 -4.59 8.71
N ASP A 286 23.36 -4.05 9.48
CA ASP A 286 23.46 -2.62 9.79
C ASP A 286 24.73 -1.94 9.24
N ASP A 287 25.66 -2.73 8.67
CA ASP A 287 26.83 -2.23 7.95
C ASP A 287 26.49 -1.94 6.48
N PRO A 288 26.58 -0.68 6.01
CA PRO A 288 26.43 -0.29 4.62
C PRO A 288 27.29 -1.12 3.64
N ALA A 289 28.50 -1.54 4.03
CA ALA A 289 29.35 -2.32 3.14
C ALA A 289 28.71 -3.68 2.78
N LEU A 290 27.89 -4.23 3.68
CA LEU A 290 27.17 -5.48 3.53
C LEU A 290 25.72 -5.30 3.06
N ALA A 291 25.19 -4.09 3.07
CA ALA A 291 23.81 -3.80 2.70
C ALA A 291 23.58 -3.85 1.18
N THR A 292 22.49 -4.50 0.77
CA THR A 292 21.93 -4.42 -0.58
C THR A 292 20.90 -3.29 -0.60
N PHE A 293 21.04 -2.33 -1.52
CA PHE A 293 20.04 -1.29 -1.70
C PHE A 293 19.24 -1.47 -2.99
N CYS A 294 17.95 -1.12 -2.91
CA CYS A 294 17.02 -1.11 -4.01
C CYS A 294 17.09 0.23 -4.75
N GLU A 295 17.24 0.17 -6.07
CA GLU A 295 17.18 1.34 -6.96
C GLU A 295 15.94 1.24 -7.86
N PRO A 296 15.12 2.29 -8.00
CA PRO A 296 14.07 2.32 -9.02
C PRO A 296 14.63 2.04 -10.41
N VAL A 297 13.93 1.29 -11.25
CA VAL A 297 14.39 1.06 -12.63
C VAL A 297 14.16 2.29 -13.52
N GLU A 298 13.14 3.09 -13.21
CA GLU A 298 12.78 4.28 -13.98
C GLU A 298 13.56 5.53 -13.54
N LYS A 299 14.25 6.13 -14.52
CA LYS A 299 15.06 7.35 -14.33
C LYS A 299 14.27 8.64 -14.33
N SER A 300 13.02 8.64 -14.82
CA SER A 300 12.22 9.84 -15.06
C SER A 300 11.94 10.64 -13.78
N ASN A 301 11.71 9.92 -12.67
CA ASN A 301 11.20 10.49 -11.42
C ASN A 301 12.16 10.32 -10.22
N SER A 302 13.40 9.89 -10.46
CA SER A 302 14.40 9.73 -9.39
C SER A 302 15.78 10.22 -9.80
N SER A 303 16.50 10.85 -8.87
CA SER A 303 17.87 11.31 -9.10
C SER A 303 18.89 10.18 -8.89
N HIS A 304 19.08 9.34 -9.91
CA HIS A 304 20.02 8.21 -9.85
C HIS A 304 21.46 8.63 -9.55
N SER A 305 21.91 9.76 -10.08
CA SER A 305 23.26 10.28 -9.81
C SER A 305 23.44 10.65 -8.34
N PHE A 306 22.43 11.27 -7.74
CA PHE A 306 22.44 11.59 -6.31
C PHE A 306 22.41 10.32 -5.46
N THR A 307 21.52 9.36 -5.78
CA THR A 307 21.47 8.06 -5.09
C THR A 307 22.82 7.33 -5.18
N ALA A 308 23.46 7.32 -6.34
CA ALA A 308 24.76 6.67 -6.53
C ALA A 308 25.88 7.37 -5.75
N GLY A 309 25.91 8.70 -5.74
CA GLY A 309 26.87 9.49 -4.95
C GLY A 309 26.70 9.26 -3.46
N LEU A 310 25.46 9.26 -2.97
CA LEU A 310 25.13 8.97 -1.57
C LEU A 310 25.48 7.51 -1.21
N ALA A 311 25.15 6.55 -2.07
CA ALA A 311 25.50 5.16 -1.87
C ALA A 311 27.02 4.99 -1.72
N HIS A 312 27.80 5.66 -2.57
CA HIS A 312 29.25 5.64 -2.49
C HIS A 312 29.76 6.22 -1.16
N SER A 313 29.25 7.40 -0.77
CA SER A 313 29.70 8.13 0.43
C SER A 313 29.37 7.42 1.74
N VAL A 314 28.20 6.75 1.82
CA VAL A 314 27.78 5.99 3.02
C VAL A 314 28.58 4.70 3.20
N GLY A 315 29.19 4.19 2.12
CA GLY A 315 29.90 2.93 2.18
C GLY A 315 29.18 1.76 1.52
N LEU A 316 28.11 1.98 0.74
CA LEU A 316 27.44 0.91 0.00
C LEU A 316 28.38 0.36 -1.08
N ARG A 317 28.57 -0.97 -1.09
CA ARG A 317 29.50 -1.64 -2.02
C ARG A 317 28.85 -2.68 -2.90
N LYS A 318 27.68 -3.22 -2.52
CA LYS A 318 26.94 -4.17 -3.34
C LYS A 318 26.34 -3.50 -4.57
N GLN A 319 26.18 -4.29 -5.64
CA GLN A 319 25.43 -3.82 -6.81
C GLN A 319 23.97 -3.54 -6.42
N PRO A 320 23.36 -2.44 -6.91
CA PRO A 320 21.98 -2.10 -6.58
C PRO A 320 21.02 -3.17 -7.10
N LEU A 321 20.04 -3.54 -6.28
CA LEU A 321 18.93 -4.38 -6.68
C LEU A 321 17.89 -3.51 -7.42
N ARG A 322 17.84 -3.64 -8.74
CA ARG A 322 16.93 -2.86 -9.58
C ARG A 322 15.58 -3.54 -9.71
N VAL A 323 14.58 -3.00 -9.01
CA VAL A 323 13.24 -3.60 -8.94
C VAL A 323 12.16 -2.52 -9.12
N TYR A 324 11.20 -2.83 -9.99
CA TYR A 324 10.00 -2.01 -10.21
C TYR A 324 9.08 -2.04 -8.98
N SER A 325 8.17 -1.07 -8.88
CA SER A 325 7.05 -1.14 -7.92
C SER A 325 7.44 -1.18 -6.43
N MET A 326 6.45 -1.29 -5.55
CA MET A 326 6.49 -1.56 -4.13
C MET A 326 7.05 -2.94 -3.79
N VAL A 327 7.41 -3.74 -4.79
CA VAL A 327 8.22 -4.95 -4.60
C VAL A 327 9.56 -4.62 -3.89
N LYS A 328 10.05 -3.37 -3.99
CA LYS A 328 11.18 -2.87 -3.18
C LYS A 328 10.87 -2.87 -1.67
N TYR A 329 9.65 -2.52 -1.28
CA TYR A 329 9.21 -2.59 0.12
C TYR A 329 9.08 -4.03 0.58
N ALA A 330 8.52 -4.92 -0.26
CA ALA A 330 8.47 -6.35 0.03
C ALA A 330 9.88 -6.96 0.22
N ALA A 331 10.84 -6.55 -0.60
CA ALA A 331 12.23 -6.97 -0.46
C ALA A 331 12.85 -6.55 0.88
N ILE A 332 12.56 -5.35 1.37
CA ILE A 332 13.04 -4.94 2.69
C ILE A 332 12.33 -5.72 3.80
N ALA A 333 11.00 -5.80 3.76
CA ALA A 333 10.21 -6.48 4.78
C ALA A 333 10.56 -7.97 4.93
N ARG A 334 10.97 -8.64 3.84
CA ARG A 334 11.42 -10.04 3.85
C ARG A 334 12.90 -10.21 4.20
N GLY A 335 13.68 -9.13 4.27
CA GLY A 335 15.14 -9.19 4.49
C GLY A 335 15.97 -9.50 3.24
N ASP A 336 15.41 -9.32 2.06
CA ASP A 336 16.12 -9.48 0.78
C ASP A 336 16.90 -8.23 0.36
N ALA A 337 16.52 -7.08 0.88
CA ALA A 337 17.28 -5.85 0.75
C ALA A 337 17.27 -5.11 2.09
N GLU A 338 18.24 -4.24 2.29
CA GLU A 338 18.40 -3.49 3.52
C GLU A 338 17.95 -2.04 3.38
N ILE A 339 17.95 -1.50 2.16
CA ILE A 339 17.77 -0.07 1.91
C ILE A 339 16.93 0.15 0.65
N PHE A 340 16.04 1.13 0.68
CA PHE A 340 15.44 1.75 -0.50
C PHE A 340 15.51 3.27 -0.30
N MET A 341 16.00 3.98 -1.32
CA MET A 341 16.08 5.43 -1.32
C MET A 341 15.46 5.95 -2.62
N LYS A 342 14.58 6.95 -2.49
CA LYS A 342 13.98 7.63 -3.64
C LYS A 342 14.05 9.13 -3.41
N PHE A 343 14.87 9.81 -4.21
CA PHE A 343 14.99 11.26 -4.21
C PHE A 343 14.17 11.82 -5.37
N ALA A 344 13.01 12.42 -5.04
CA ALA A 344 12.13 13.02 -6.01
C ALA A 344 12.77 14.25 -6.66
N ARG A 345 12.43 14.51 -7.93
CA ARG A 345 12.83 15.76 -8.60
C ARG A 345 11.90 16.89 -8.14
N THR A 346 12.40 18.13 -8.16
CA THR A 346 11.62 19.31 -7.77
C THR A 346 10.27 19.35 -8.50
N GLY A 347 9.19 19.56 -7.74
CA GLY A 347 7.81 19.63 -8.26
C GLY A 347 7.10 18.28 -8.41
N TYR A 348 7.79 17.15 -8.24
CA TYR A 348 7.15 15.85 -8.18
C TYR A 348 6.60 15.58 -6.77
N LYS A 349 5.34 15.14 -6.68
CA LYS A 349 4.71 14.73 -5.43
C LYS A 349 4.43 13.24 -5.44
N GLU A 350 4.88 12.55 -4.40
CA GLU A 350 4.58 11.13 -4.21
C GLU A 350 3.11 10.93 -3.84
N LYS A 351 2.52 9.85 -4.33
CA LYS A 351 1.13 9.50 -4.02
C LYS A 351 1.09 8.57 -2.81
N ILE A 352 0.02 8.67 -2.01
CA ILE A 352 -0.10 7.86 -0.79
C ILE A 352 -0.16 6.36 -1.07
N TRP A 353 -0.78 5.94 -2.17
CA TRP A 353 -0.95 4.53 -2.53
C TRP A 353 0.36 3.88 -2.98
N ASP A 354 1.37 4.65 -3.40
CA ASP A 354 2.70 4.15 -3.79
C ASP A 354 3.55 3.72 -2.56
N HIS A 355 3.07 4.02 -1.34
CA HIS A 355 3.86 3.88 -0.12
C HIS A 355 3.11 3.27 1.07
N ALA A 356 1.81 3.56 1.25
CA ALA A 356 1.07 3.21 2.47
C ALA A 356 1.19 1.73 2.86
N ALA A 357 0.89 0.81 1.92
CA ALA A 357 0.92 -0.62 2.20
C ALA A 357 2.34 -1.12 2.51
N GLY A 358 3.33 -0.71 1.72
CA GLY A 358 4.72 -1.11 1.93
C GLY A 358 5.31 -0.56 3.22
N MET A 359 4.97 0.67 3.58
CA MET A 359 5.45 1.38 4.77
C MET A 359 5.09 0.61 6.05
N ILE A 360 3.81 0.33 6.26
CA ILE A 360 3.35 -0.36 7.46
C ILE A 360 3.89 -1.80 7.53
N ILE A 361 3.99 -2.50 6.40
CA ILE A 361 4.56 -3.85 6.36
C ILE A 361 6.03 -3.85 6.79
N ILE A 362 6.83 -2.87 6.35
CA ILE A 362 8.24 -2.76 6.81
C ILE A 362 8.30 -2.46 8.30
N GLN A 363 7.51 -1.50 8.79
CA GLN A 363 7.52 -1.11 10.21
C GLN A 363 7.18 -2.28 11.12
N GLU A 364 6.12 -3.02 10.79
CA GLU A 364 5.69 -4.20 11.56
C GLU A 364 6.64 -5.39 11.38
N ALA A 365 7.44 -5.43 10.30
CA ALA A 365 8.55 -6.37 10.13
C ALA A 365 9.81 -5.98 10.94
N GLY A 366 9.83 -4.82 11.61
CA GLY A 366 10.93 -4.31 12.43
C GLY A 366 11.84 -3.29 11.75
N GLY A 367 11.48 -2.82 10.55
CA GLY A 367 12.23 -1.80 9.81
C GLY A 367 11.77 -0.37 10.11
N VAL A 368 12.33 0.58 9.35
CA VAL A 368 12.07 2.03 9.50
C VAL A 368 11.79 2.64 8.13
N VAL A 369 10.78 3.50 8.05
CA VAL A 369 10.42 4.24 6.83
C VAL A 369 10.12 5.69 7.21
N THR A 370 10.79 6.63 6.56
CA THR A 370 10.68 8.08 6.80
C THR A 370 10.81 8.84 5.49
N ASP A 371 10.57 10.15 5.54
CA ASP A 371 11.17 11.05 4.56
C ASP A 371 12.72 11.03 4.67
N ALA A 372 13.43 11.64 3.72
CA ALA A 372 14.88 11.69 3.77
C ALA A 372 15.45 12.75 4.74
N GLY A 373 14.59 13.45 5.49
CA GLY A 373 14.96 14.22 6.68
C GLY A 373 14.86 13.41 7.98
N GLY A 374 14.33 12.19 7.93
CA GLY A 374 14.13 11.32 9.09
C GLY A 374 12.76 11.46 9.76
N SER A 375 11.84 12.26 9.22
CA SER A 375 10.50 12.44 9.79
C SER A 375 9.54 11.34 9.31
N PRO A 376 8.56 10.92 10.14
CA PRO A 376 7.51 10.00 9.70
C PRO A 376 6.74 10.54 8.49
N LEU A 377 6.28 9.64 7.62
CA LEU A 377 5.44 10.00 6.48
C LEU A 377 4.03 10.37 6.96
N ASP A 378 3.51 11.50 6.49
CA ASP A 378 2.18 12.03 6.87
C ASP A 378 1.14 11.72 5.79
N PHE A 379 0.19 10.81 6.11
CA PHE A 379 -0.89 10.40 5.21
C PHE A 379 -2.19 11.21 5.42
N SER A 380 -2.15 12.26 6.25
CA SER A 380 -3.31 13.12 6.56
C SER A 380 -3.55 14.24 5.54
N LYS A 381 -2.61 14.47 4.61
CA LYS A 381 -2.61 15.62 3.67
C LYS A 381 -3.34 15.38 2.36
N GLY A 382 -4.11 14.29 2.29
CA GLY A 382 -4.90 13.92 1.12
C GLY A 382 -4.21 12.89 0.24
N THR A 383 -4.31 13.03 -1.09
CA THR A 383 -3.81 12.01 -2.05
C THR A 383 -2.29 12.00 -2.25
N PHE A 384 -1.61 13.04 -1.82
CA PHE A 384 -0.16 13.20 -1.95
C PHE A 384 0.52 13.25 -0.59
N LEU A 385 1.74 12.75 -0.52
CA LEU A 385 2.64 12.99 0.60
C LEU A 385 3.29 14.36 0.44
N GLU A 386 3.08 15.24 1.41
CA GLU A 386 3.67 16.58 1.46
C GLU A 386 5.01 16.59 2.21
N GLY A 387 5.85 17.60 1.96
CA GLY A 387 7.13 17.77 2.66
C GLY A 387 8.24 16.81 2.23
N LEU A 388 8.06 16.03 1.16
CA LEU A 388 9.05 15.09 0.64
C LEU A 388 10.13 15.73 -0.24
N ASP A 389 10.52 16.98 0.04
CA ASP A 389 11.50 17.72 -0.77
C ASP A 389 12.85 17.02 -0.89
N ARG A 390 13.16 16.16 0.09
CA ARG A 390 14.38 15.33 0.14
C ARG A 390 14.15 13.87 -0.24
N GLY A 391 12.92 13.45 -0.52
CA GLY A 391 12.60 12.07 -0.88
C GLY A 391 12.22 11.16 0.30
N ILE A 392 12.25 9.84 0.06
CA ILE A 392 11.83 8.78 0.99
C ILE A 392 12.97 7.79 1.21
N ILE A 393 13.12 7.34 2.46
CA ILE A 393 14.10 6.34 2.88
C ILE A 393 13.37 5.22 3.62
N ALA A 394 13.58 3.97 3.18
CA ALA A 394 13.17 2.77 3.89
C ALA A 394 14.39 1.92 4.18
N CYS A 395 14.50 1.42 5.41
CA CYS A 395 15.64 0.62 5.87
C CYS A 395 15.19 -0.59 6.69
N GLY A 396 16.01 -1.65 6.65
CA GLY A 396 15.81 -2.85 7.45
C GLY A 396 16.09 -2.66 8.94
N GLY A 397 16.64 -1.53 9.39
CA GLY A 397 16.85 -1.29 10.82
C GLY A 397 17.22 0.15 11.14
N ALA A 398 16.96 0.56 12.38
CA ALA A 398 17.14 1.93 12.85
C ALA A 398 18.60 2.42 12.78
N LYS A 399 19.57 1.56 13.12
CA LYS A 399 21.01 1.92 13.04
C LYS A 399 21.45 2.24 11.62
N LEU A 400 21.03 1.41 10.65
CA LEU A 400 21.34 1.64 9.24
C LEU A 400 20.64 2.89 8.72
N HIS A 401 19.37 3.07 9.09
CA HIS A 401 18.57 4.25 8.77
C HIS A 401 19.25 5.55 9.25
N GLU A 402 19.67 5.61 10.51
CA GLU A 402 20.34 6.77 11.08
C GLU A 402 21.63 7.13 10.33
N ARG A 403 22.42 6.12 9.92
CA ARG A 403 23.63 6.32 9.11
C ARG A 403 23.29 6.92 7.74
N ILE A 404 22.23 6.43 7.09
CA ILE A 404 21.78 6.94 5.79
C ILE A 404 21.30 8.39 5.92
N ILE A 405 20.46 8.70 6.91
CA ILE A 405 19.96 10.07 7.13
C ILE A 405 21.11 11.06 7.39
N LYS A 406 22.08 10.69 8.23
CA LYS A 406 23.27 11.54 8.48
C LYS A 406 24.03 11.86 7.19
N SER A 407 24.17 10.88 6.30
CA SER A 407 24.80 11.10 5.00
C SER A 407 23.95 11.92 4.04
N VAL A 408 22.62 11.74 4.05
CA VAL A 408 21.69 12.60 3.28
C VAL A 408 21.85 14.05 3.72
N ASP A 409 21.83 14.31 5.03
CA ASP A 409 21.99 15.66 5.59
C ASP A 409 23.34 16.28 5.22
N ALA A 410 24.43 15.50 5.29
CA ALA A 410 25.75 15.97 4.88
C ALA A 410 25.78 16.34 3.39
N SER A 411 25.25 15.48 2.51
CA SER A 411 25.19 15.72 1.07
C SER A 411 24.27 16.88 0.69
N TRP A 412 23.15 17.06 1.41
CA TRP A 412 22.20 18.14 1.17
C TRP A 412 22.79 19.49 1.52
N LYS A 413 23.45 19.61 2.69
CA LYS A 413 24.11 20.86 3.12
C LYS A 413 25.18 21.32 2.13
N CYS A 414 25.96 20.38 1.57
CA CYS A 414 26.96 20.69 0.54
C CYS A 414 26.37 21.12 -0.80
N SER A 415 25.10 20.78 -1.09
CA SER A 415 24.43 21.14 -2.35
C SER A 415 23.67 22.48 -2.25
N SER A 416 23.43 22.98 -1.03
CA SER A 416 22.74 24.24 -0.75
C SER A 416 23.67 25.41 -0.37
N LEU A 417 24.98 25.15 -0.30
CA LEU A 417 26.05 26.14 -0.22
C LEU A 417 26.52 26.47 -1.64
#